data_AF-A0A1J8R3G4-F1
#
_entry.id   AF-A0A1J8R3G4-F1
#
_cell.length_a   1.000
_cell.length_b   1.000
_cell.length_c   1.000
_cell.angle_alpha   90.00
_cell.angle_beta   90.00
_cell.angle_gamma   90.00
#
_symmetry.space_group_name_H-M   'P 1'
#
loop_
_entity.id
_entity.type
_entity.pdbx_description
1 polymer ?
#
loop_
_entity_poly.entity_id
_entity_poly.type
_entity_poly.pdbx_seq_one_letter_code
_entity_poly.pdbx_strand_id
1 'polypeptide(L)'
;MVTSIIAIGALQETALDSMTRLTFSRKIHVPLAPDEAIDQCEMSYEAADGKKQKAAMDNFDDTGVMALICRHDIPLFFANIDSPGEQQKYSVALLKHLFSLIPPQATVVALYDVGCVLARSFEKYDILPDSIVSRLRFATTAMHAYSHEWACQLVHNPRMCTGLGLSDGEGTERLWSRFVQLIGIERSSSRQRHLWLIDRQATAIGLGMRADLGDWIRQRLKRGVKEQGTTAEEVLDRCELSIEDLQREWSQQRTSQLSVHVYTPARLKKELDTVLALQADLDTSDTALQSTRAMLEKGAASQDTLEALEALKRGHDRLMGKVEALYASLNIHD
;
A
#
# COMPACT_ATOMS: atom_id res chain seq x y z
N MET A 1 5.46 14.05 -9.92
CA MET A 1 4.43 13.05 -9.60
C MET A 1 4.94 11.76 -10.13
N VAL A 2 5.32 10.87 -9.24
CA VAL A 2 5.97 9.58 -9.55
C VAL A 2 5.28 8.59 -8.64
N THR A 3 4.50 7.71 -9.24
CA THR A 3 4.07 6.46 -8.62
C THR A 3 4.15 5.38 -9.67
N SER A 4 4.73 4.26 -9.28
CA SER A 4 5.37 3.33 -10.20
C SER A 4 4.82 1.92 -9.98
N ILE A 5 4.25 1.28 -11.00
CA ILE A 5 3.87 -0.13 -10.92
C ILE A 5 4.71 -0.91 -11.90
N ILE A 6 5.42 -1.92 -11.41
CA ILE A 6 6.21 -2.82 -12.24
C ILE A 6 5.67 -4.22 -12.08
N ALA A 7 5.30 -4.85 -13.19
CA ALA A 7 4.91 -6.25 -13.20
C ALA A 7 5.96 -7.07 -13.97
N ILE A 8 6.39 -8.19 -13.38
CA ILE A 8 6.66 -9.50 -14.02
C ILE A 8 7.75 -10.25 -13.24
N GLY A 9 7.35 -11.39 -12.66
CA GLY A 9 8.23 -12.47 -12.22
C GLY A 9 7.42 -13.75 -12.29
N ALA A 10 7.66 -14.59 -13.30
CA ALA A 10 7.02 -15.89 -13.41
C ALA A 10 7.72 -16.87 -12.47
N LEU A 11 6.95 -17.54 -11.61
CA LEU A 11 7.39 -18.71 -10.84
C LEU A 11 6.37 -19.82 -11.04
N GLN A 12 6.90 -21.04 -11.17
CA GLN A 12 6.17 -22.28 -11.36
C GLN A 12 6.45 -23.16 -10.14
N GLU A 13 5.43 -23.48 -9.34
CA GLU A 13 5.24 -24.81 -8.73
C GLU A 13 3.86 -24.94 -8.07
N THR A 14 3.42 -26.18 -7.97
CA THR A 14 2.04 -26.69 -7.92
C THR A 14 1.52 -26.96 -6.51
N ALA A 15 0.23 -26.69 -6.26
CA ALA A 15 -0.70 -27.65 -5.63
C ALA A 15 -2.15 -27.12 -5.73
N LEU A 16 -3.03 -27.97 -6.25
CA LEU A 16 -4.48 -27.81 -6.39
C LEU A 16 -5.14 -28.35 -5.11
N ASP A 17 -6.17 -27.69 -4.54
CA ASP A 17 -7.45 -28.39 -4.37
C ASP A 17 -8.68 -27.51 -4.03
N SER A 18 -9.79 -27.94 -4.65
CA SER A 18 -11.23 -27.83 -4.37
C SER A 18 -11.96 -26.50 -4.10
N MET A 19 -12.97 -26.26 -4.94
CA MET A 19 -14.06 -25.28 -4.82
C MET A 19 -15.21 -25.83 -3.98
N THR A 20 -15.87 -25.03 -3.11
CA THR A 20 -17.35 -24.95 -3.06
C THR A 20 -17.91 -23.78 -2.22
N ARG A 21 -19.00 -23.18 -2.73
CA ARG A 21 -20.11 -22.44 -2.07
C ARG A 21 -19.82 -21.06 -1.43
N LEU A 22 -20.27 -20.01 -2.13
CA LEU A 22 -20.34 -18.61 -1.69
C LEU A 22 -21.46 -18.40 -0.67
N THR A 23 -21.13 -18.53 0.60
CA THR A 23 -21.71 -17.71 1.67
C THR A 23 -20.70 -16.61 2.00
N PHE A 24 -21.15 -15.37 2.19
CA PHE A 24 -20.31 -14.25 2.62
C PHE A 24 -19.76 -14.52 4.03
N SER A 25 -18.70 -15.34 4.09
CA SER A 25 -17.88 -15.52 5.26
C SER A 25 -16.76 -14.51 5.14
N ARG A 26 -16.68 -13.60 6.11
CA ARG A 26 -15.50 -12.75 6.31
C ARG A 26 -14.30 -13.70 6.38
N LYS A 27 -13.45 -13.75 5.34
CA LYS A 27 -12.25 -14.60 5.33
C LYS A 27 -11.46 -14.19 6.58
N ILE A 28 -11.30 -15.10 7.54
CA ILE A 28 -10.43 -14.89 8.70
C ILE A 28 -9.02 -14.90 8.11
N HIS A 29 -8.51 -13.71 7.82
CA HIS A 29 -7.22 -13.54 7.17
C HIS A 29 -6.15 -13.30 8.22
N VAL A 30 -5.04 -14.04 8.09
CA VAL A 30 -3.83 -13.80 8.86
C VAL A 30 -2.96 -12.88 8.01
N PRO A 31 -2.81 -11.59 8.38
CA PRO A 31 -2.05 -10.66 7.58
C PRO A 31 -0.57 -11.05 7.57
N LEU A 32 0.07 -10.91 6.41
CA LEU A 32 1.47 -11.30 6.22
C LEU A 32 2.45 -10.44 7.04
N ALA A 33 2.07 -9.18 7.28
CA ALA A 33 2.74 -8.24 8.17
C ALA A 33 1.71 -7.68 9.18
N PRO A 34 2.14 -7.23 10.37
CA PRO A 34 1.27 -6.57 11.35
C PRO A 34 0.53 -5.38 10.75
N ASP A 35 -0.78 -5.28 11.00
CA ASP A 35 -1.64 -4.22 10.45
C ASP A 35 -1.15 -2.82 10.87
N GLU A 36 -0.59 -2.70 12.07
CA GLU A 36 -0.01 -1.47 12.61
C GLU A 36 1.19 -0.98 11.80
N ALA A 37 2.03 -1.90 11.34
CA ALA A 37 3.17 -1.56 10.49
C ALA A 37 2.69 -1.03 9.13
N ILE A 38 1.63 -1.64 8.56
CA ILE A 38 1.05 -1.18 7.30
C ILE A 38 0.31 0.15 7.47
N ASP A 39 -0.37 0.38 8.59
CA ASP A 39 -0.98 1.68 8.92
C ASP A 39 0.06 2.80 8.94
N GLN A 40 1.21 2.57 9.57
CA GLN A 40 2.32 3.53 9.59
C GLN A 40 2.88 3.79 8.19
N CYS A 41 3.00 2.74 7.36
CA CYS A 41 3.40 2.89 5.96
C CYS A 41 2.39 3.73 5.17
N GLU A 42 1.09 3.49 5.33
CA GLU A 42 0.02 4.26 4.66
C GLU A 42 0.04 5.73 5.08
N MET A 43 0.22 6.01 6.37
CA MET A 43 0.30 7.38 6.89
C MET A 43 1.56 8.13 6.43
N SER A 44 2.69 7.43 6.28
CA SER A 44 3.97 8.04 5.89
C SER A 44 4.03 8.40 4.40
N TYR A 45 3.26 7.72 3.56
CA TYR A 45 3.22 8.01 2.13
C TYR A 45 2.22 9.11 1.78
N GLU A 46 2.72 10.34 1.70
CA GLU A 46 1.95 11.52 1.22
C GLU A 46 1.39 11.36 -0.21
N ALA A 47 1.88 10.39 -0.99
CA ALA A 47 1.37 10.08 -2.32
C ALA A 47 0.01 9.35 -2.29
N ALA A 48 -0.32 8.65 -1.21
CA ALA A 48 -1.58 7.93 -1.04
C ALA A 48 -2.73 8.81 -0.55
N ASP A 49 -2.47 10.07 -0.16
CA ASP A 49 -3.49 11.01 0.29
C ASP A 49 -4.32 11.50 -0.91
N GLY A 50 -5.32 10.70 -1.29
CA GLY A 50 -6.25 10.97 -2.39
C GLY A 50 -7.10 12.24 -2.22
N LYS A 51 -7.00 12.92 -1.06
CA LYS A 51 -7.72 14.16 -0.76
C LYS A 51 -6.90 15.43 -1.03
N LYS A 52 -5.58 15.33 -1.19
CA LYS A 52 -4.73 16.52 -1.45
C LYS A 52 -4.68 16.84 -2.94
N GLN A 53 -5.35 17.93 -3.35
CA GLN A 53 -5.12 18.57 -4.64
C GLN A 53 -3.71 19.19 -4.66
N LYS A 54 -2.76 18.51 -5.32
CA LYS A 54 -1.40 19.04 -5.55
C LYS A 54 -1.36 20.06 -6.71
N ALA A 55 -2.43 20.21 -7.47
CA ALA A 55 -2.59 21.20 -8.54
C ALA A 55 -4.06 21.64 -8.64
N ALA A 56 -4.28 22.91 -9.03
CA ALA A 56 -5.62 23.39 -9.38
C ALA A 56 -6.10 22.65 -10.63
N MET A 57 -7.02 21.70 -10.45
CA MET A 57 -7.58 20.90 -11.55
C MET A 57 -8.35 21.74 -12.57
N ASP A 58 -8.73 22.96 -12.21
CA ASP A 58 -9.48 23.88 -13.09
C ASP A 58 -8.69 24.26 -14.37
N ASN A 59 -7.37 24.05 -14.40
CA ASN A 59 -6.51 24.46 -15.51
C ASN A 59 -5.88 23.29 -16.30
N PHE A 60 -6.06 22.03 -15.88
CA PHE A 60 -5.39 20.88 -16.49
C PHE A 60 -6.34 19.70 -16.69
N ASP A 61 -6.38 19.16 -17.91
CA ASP A 61 -7.23 18.00 -18.24
C ASP A 61 -6.78 16.69 -17.56
N ASP A 62 -5.46 16.49 -17.43
CA ASP A 62 -4.84 15.37 -16.75
C ASP A 62 -3.76 15.93 -15.80
N THR A 63 -3.68 15.41 -14.58
CA THR A 63 -2.71 15.87 -13.56
C THR A 63 -1.41 15.07 -13.54
N GLY A 64 -1.37 13.95 -14.26
CA GLY A 64 -0.21 13.08 -14.36
C GLY A 64 -0.50 11.82 -15.16
N VAL A 65 0.45 10.89 -15.16
CA VAL A 65 0.36 9.60 -15.84
C VAL A 65 0.88 8.51 -14.91
N MET A 66 0.12 7.44 -14.77
CA MET A 66 0.53 6.18 -14.15
C MET A 66 1.04 5.24 -15.24
N ALA A 67 2.15 4.55 -15.00
CA ALA A 67 2.70 3.58 -15.96
C ALA A 67 2.79 2.17 -15.36
N LEU A 68 2.59 1.18 -16.24
CA LEU A 68 2.95 -0.22 -15.99
C LEU A 68 4.13 -0.59 -16.88
N ILE A 69 5.19 -1.06 -16.24
CA ILE A 69 6.46 -1.39 -16.91
C ILE A 69 6.82 -2.84 -16.62
N CYS A 70 7.44 -3.51 -17.59
CA CYS A 70 7.89 -4.88 -17.41
C CYS A 70 9.20 -4.95 -16.59
N ARG A 71 9.58 -6.14 -16.13
CA ARG A 71 10.87 -6.39 -15.44
C ARG A 71 12.13 -5.95 -16.21
N HIS A 72 12.03 -5.81 -17.53
CA HIS A 72 13.12 -5.35 -18.39
C HIS A 72 13.14 -3.82 -18.57
N ASP A 73 12.38 -3.09 -17.73
CA ASP A 73 12.19 -1.64 -17.79
C ASP A 73 11.43 -1.15 -19.04
N ILE A 74 10.85 -2.05 -19.85
CA ILE A 74 10.15 -1.69 -21.08
C ILE A 74 8.71 -1.27 -20.75
N PRO A 75 8.27 -0.05 -21.15
CA PRO A 75 6.91 0.40 -20.90
C PRO A 75 5.87 -0.49 -21.59
N LEU A 76 4.79 -0.82 -20.87
CA LEU A 76 3.70 -1.64 -21.39
C LEU A 76 2.42 -0.81 -21.59
N PHE A 77 1.93 -0.20 -20.52
CA PHE A 77 0.66 0.52 -20.51
C PHE A 77 0.76 1.80 -19.69
N PHE A 78 -0.09 2.76 -20.03
CA PHE A 78 -0.21 4.03 -19.32
C PHE A 78 -1.68 4.30 -19.00
N ALA A 79 -1.92 5.00 -17.90
CA ALA A 79 -3.22 5.51 -17.52
C ALA A 79 -3.08 6.98 -17.14
N ASN A 80 -3.92 7.84 -17.71
CA ASN A 80 -3.98 9.24 -17.32
C ASN A 80 -4.55 9.38 -15.91
N ILE A 81 -3.97 10.28 -15.13
CA ILE A 81 -4.48 10.66 -13.80
C ILE A 81 -5.43 11.85 -13.97
N ASP A 82 -6.72 11.53 -14.11
CA ASP A 82 -7.81 12.47 -14.41
C ASP A 82 -8.59 12.95 -13.17
N SER A 83 -8.27 12.41 -11.99
CA SER A 83 -8.90 12.76 -10.72
C SER A 83 -7.87 13.23 -9.69
N PRO A 84 -8.28 13.96 -8.64
CA PRO A 84 -7.37 14.40 -7.59
C PRO A 84 -6.63 13.22 -6.94
N GLY A 85 -5.32 13.39 -6.75
CA GLY A 85 -4.45 12.45 -6.08
C GLY A 85 -4.03 11.25 -6.94
N GLU A 86 -2.90 10.64 -6.57
CA GLU A 86 -2.36 9.43 -7.18
C GLU A 86 -3.08 8.18 -6.63
N GLN A 87 -4.37 8.06 -6.94
CA GLN A 87 -5.24 7.01 -6.39
C GLN A 87 -4.83 5.61 -6.84
N GLN A 88 -5.00 4.62 -5.96
CA GLN A 88 -4.74 3.20 -6.26
C GLN A 88 -5.61 2.64 -7.41
N LYS A 89 -6.72 3.29 -7.78
CA LYS A 89 -7.57 2.84 -8.90
C LYS A 89 -6.80 2.71 -10.23
N TYR A 90 -5.81 3.57 -10.46
CA TYR A 90 -5.02 3.52 -11.70
C TYR A 90 -4.15 2.27 -11.74
N SER A 91 -3.59 1.88 -10.59
CA SER A 91 -2.79 0.66 -10.52
C SER A 91 -3.63 -0.60 -10.72
N VAL A 92 -4.80 -0.63 -10.10
CA VAL A 92 -5.79 -1.71 -10.29
C VAL A 92 -6.22 -1.80 -11.75
N ALA A 93 -6.49 -0.68 -12.42
CA ALA A 93 -6.88 -0.66 -13.83
C ALA A 93 -5.79 -1.22 -14.75
N LEU A 94 -4.53 -0.82 -14.54
CA LEU A 94 -3.39 -1.32 -15.29
C LEU A 94 -3.16 -2.83 -15.07
N LEU A 95 -3.27 -3.30 -13.82
CA LEU A 95 -3.18 -4.71 -13.50
C LEU A 95 -4.31 -5.51 -14.17
N LYS A 96 -5.55 -5.05 -14.06
CA LYS A 96 -6.71 -5.68 -14.72
C LYS A 96 -6.48 -5.81 -16.23
N HIS A 97 -5.95 -4.76 -16.87
CA HIS A 97 -5.63 -4.79 -18.29
C HIS A 97 -4.53 -5.79 -18.60
N LEU A 98 -3.43 -5.81 -17.84
CA LEU A 98 -2.37 -6.80 -18.00
C LEU A 98 -2.92 -8.24 -17.90
N PHE A 99 -3.73 -8.52 -16.88
CA PHE A 99 -4.32 -9.84 -16.67
C PHE A 99 -5.29 -10.29 -17.78
N SER A 100 -5.85 -9.34 -18.55
CA SER A 100 -6.65 -9.66 -19.74
C SER A 100 -5.82 -10.11 -20.94
N LEU A 101 -4.51 -9.86 -20.93
CA LEU A 101 -3.59 -10.10 -22.06
C LEU A 101 -2.59 -11.23 -21.79
N ILE A 102 -2.34 -11.58 -20.53
CA ILE A 102 -1.41 -12.66 -20.17
C ILE A 102 -2.15 -14.01 -20.01
N PRO A 103 -1.44 -15.15 -20.17
CA PRO A 103 -2.04 -16.45 -19.99
C PRO A 103 -2.68 -16.65 -18.59
N PRO A 104 -3.76 -17.45 -18.47
CA PRO A 104 -4.42 -17.73 -17.19
C PRO A 104 -3.53 -18.37 -16.13
N GLN A 105 -2.45 -19.03 -16.53
CA GLN A 105 -1.47 -19.67 -15.64
C GLN A 105 -0.31 -18.75 -15.24
N ALA A 106 -0.19 -17.55 -15.84
CA ALA A 106 0.92 -16.65 -15.55
C ALA A 106 0.81 -16.09 -14.12
N THR A 107 1.91 -16.10 -13.36
CA THR A 107 1.98 -15.42 -12.07
C THR A 107 2.61 -14.04 -12.22
N VAL A 108 2.16 -13.08 -11.43
CA VAL A 108 2.62 -11.69 -11.48
C VAL A 108 2.98 -11.23 -10.08
N VAL A 109 4.16 -10.64 -9.95
CA VAL A 109 4.50 -9.81 -8.80
C VAL A 109 4.54 -8.36 -9.24
N ALA A 110 3.74 -7.52 -8.59
CA ALA A 110 3.69 -6.09 -8.79
C ALA A 110 4.58 -5.38 -7.76
N LEU A 111 5.65 -4.72 -8.23
CA LEU A 111 6.48 -3.84 -7.41
C LEU A 111 5.89 -2.44 -7.48
N TYR A 112 5.49 -1.91 -6.33
CA TYR A 112 4.84 -0.60 -6.21
C TYR A 112 5.25 0.06 -4.90
N ASP A 113 5.50 1.36 -4.90
CA ASP A 113 5.96 2.13 -3.73
C ASP A 113 5.09 1.88 -2.49
N VAL A 114 3.77 1.81 -2.68
CA VAL A 114 2.78 1.47 -1.64
C VAL A 114 2.15 0.08 -1.87
N GLY A 115 2.92 -0.84 -2.44
CA GLY A 115 2.50 -2.21 -2.75
C GLY A 115 1.99 -2.98 -1.53
N CYS A 116 2.53 -2.70 -0.34
CA CYS A 116 2.07 -3.27 0.92
C CYS A 116 0.64 -2.84 1.28
N VAL A 117 0.31 -1.55 1.10
CA VAL A 117 -1.04 -0.99 1.32
C VAL A 117 -2.02 -1.54 0.30
N LEU A 118 -1.58 -1.67 -0.96
CA LEU A 118 -2.40 -2.24 -2.03
C LEU A 118 -2.66 -3.73 -1.77
N ALA A 119 -1.66 -4.51 -1.36
CA ALA A 119 -1.82 -5.91 -0.97
C ALA A 119 -2.92 -6.07 0.09
N ARG A 120 -2.83 -5.28 1.17
CA ARG A 120 -3.83 -5.26 2.24
C ARG A 120 -5.22 -4.90 1.73
N SER A 121 -5.31 -4.00 0.75
CA SER A 121 -6.60 -3.61 0.15
C SER A 121 -7.22 -4.78 -0.62
N PHE A 122 -6.42 -5.56 -1.36
CA PHE A 122 -6.88 -6.78 -2.03
C PHE A 122 -7.25 -7.91 -1.07
N GLU A 123 -6.67 -7.94 0.13
CA GLU A 123 -7.05 -8.90 1.18
C GLU A 123 -8.38 -8.51 1.85
N LYS A 124 -8.62 -7.21 2.04
CA LYS A 124 -9.81 -6.69 2.72
C LYS A 124 -11.04 -6.59 1.81
N TYR A 125 -10.84 -6.37 0.52
CA TYR A 125 -11.91 -6.05 -0.42
C TYR A 125 -11.85 -6.92 -1.69
N ASP A 126 -13.02 -7.23 -2.25
CA ASP A 126 -13.15 -7.97 -3.51
C ASP A 126 -12.95 -7.01 -4.71
N ILE A 127 -11.69 -6.57 -4.92
CA ILE A 127 -11.33 -5.56 -5.93
C ILE A 127 -11.23 -6.17 -7.34
N LEU A 128 -10.63 -7.36 -7.46
CA LEU A 128 -10.51 -8.12 -8.70
C LEU A 128 -10.92 -9.58 -8.46
N PRO A 129 -11.37 -10.29 -9.51
CA PRO A 129 -11.74 -11.70 -9.40
C PRO A 129 -10.65 -12.57 -8.76
N ASP A 130 -11.06 -13.57 -7.98
CA ASP A 130 -10.15 -14.55 -7.35
C ASP A 130 -9.18 -15.21 -8.35
N SER A 131 -9.58 -15.37 -9.62
CA SER A 131 -8.73 -15.92 -10.70
C SER A 131 -7.52 -15.03 -11.05
N ILE A 132 -7.57 -13.75 -10.69
CA ILE A 132 -6.46 -12.80 -10.80
C ILE A 132 -5.70 -12.73 -9.47
N VAL A 133 -6.42 -12.53 -8.36
CA VAL A 133 -5.81 -12.30 -7.05
C VAL A 133 -4.95 -13.48 -6.60
N SER A 134 -5.38 -14.72 -6.86
CA SER A 134 -4.60 -15.94 -6.55
C SER A 134 -3.25 -16.03 -7.27
N ARG A 135 -3.03 -15.23 -8.32
CA ARG A 135 -1.81 -15.22 -9.13
C ARG A 135 -1.05 -13.89 -9.02
N LEU A 136 -1.49 -12.99 -8.16
CA LEU A 136 -0.95 -11.66 -7.99
C LEU A 136 -0.32 -11.53 -6.60
N ARG A 137 0.94 -11.10 -6.55
CA ARG A 137 1.63 -10.71 -5.32
C ARG A 137 2.10 -9.28 -5.42
N PHE A 138 2.32 -8.64 -4.28
CA PHE A 138 2.84 -7.29 -4.20
C PHE A 138 4.14 -7.24 -3.42
N ALA A 139 5.05 -6.40 -3.90
CA ALA A 139 6.28 -6.02 -3.23
C ALA A 139 6.44 -4.50 -3.33
N THR A 140 7.29 -3.91 -2.49
CA THR A 140 7.75 -2.53 -2.65
C THR A 140 8.85 -2.45 -3.70
N THR A 141 9.26 -1.24 -4.09
CA THR A 141 10.49 -1.07 -4.88
C THR A 141 11.69 -1.06 -3.94
N ALA A 142 12.88 -1.36 -4.46
CA ALA A 142 14.08 -1.54 -3.64
C ALA A 142 14.56 -0.24 -3.00
N MET A 143 14.45 0.92 -3.67
CA MET A 143 14.80 2.19 -3.03
C MET A 143 13.74 2.61 -2.02
N HIS A 144 12.46 2.40 -2.34
CA HIS A 144 11.37 2.77 -1.46
C HIS A 144 11.17 1.83 -0.28
N ALA A 145 11.64 0.58 -0.34
CA ALA A 145 11.47 -0.37 0.76
C ALA A 145 12.00 0.17 2.09
N TYR A 146 13.11 0.92 2.08
CA TYR A 146 13.71 1.46 3.31
C TYR A 146 12.89 2.57 3.99
N SER A 147 11.92 3.18 3.29
CA SER A 147 10.97 4.12 3.89
C SER A 147 9.73 3.43 4.48
N HIS A 148 9.65 2.11 4.44
CA HIS A 148 8.60 1.34 5.11
C HIS A 148 9.05 0.86 6.48
N GLU A 149 8.09 0.56 7.34
CA GLU A 149 8.34 -0.08 8.63
C GLU A 149 9.08 -1.42 8.47
N TRP A 150 9.93 -1.74 9.44
CA TRP A 150 10.80 -2.91 9.35
C TRP A 150 10.02 -4.22 9.13
N ALA A 151 8.89 -4.44 9.84
CA ALA A 151 8.06 -5.62 9.61
C ALA A 151 7.43 -5.65 8.21
N CYS A 152 7.08 -4.49 7.64
CA CYS A 152 6.64 -4.40 6.25
C CYS A 152 7.78 -4.80 5.29
N GLN A 153 9.01 -4.34 5.55
CA GLN A 153 10.18 -4.71 4.75
C GLN A 153 10.42 -6.22 4.74
N LEU A 154 10.29 -6.90 5.88
CA LEU A 154 10.48 -8.36 5.97
C LEU A 154 9.53 -9.17 5.06
N VAL A 155 8.41 -8.58 4.64
CA VAL A 155 7.39 -9.22 3.80
C VAL A 155 7.43 -8.72 2.37
N HIS A 156 7.53 -7.40 2.18
CA HIS A 156 7.33 -6.74 0.89
C HIS A 156 8.61 -6.21 0.26
N ASN A 157 9.76 -6.17 0.97
CA ASN A 157 11.01 -5.74 0.36
C ASN A 157 11.41 -6.74 -0.75
N PRO A 158 11.65 -6.27 -1.99
CA PRO A 158 11.90 -7.16 -3.11
C PRO A 158 13.20 -7.97 -2.96
N ARG A 159 14.15 -7.51 -2.15
CA ARG A 159 15.39 -8.23 -1.82
C ARG A 159 15.19 -9.37 -0.83
N MET A 160 14.11 -9.34 -0.05
CA MET A 160 13.74 -10.37 0.92
C MET A 160 12.64 -11.30 0.37
N CYS A 161 11.97 -10.90 -0.71
CA CYS A 161 10.94 -11.68 -1.38
C CYS A 161 11.54 -12.78 -2.26
N THR A 162 11.20 -14.03 -1.96
CA THR A 162 11.59 -15.18 -2.78
C THR A 162 11.08 -15.03 -4.22
N GLY A 163 11.99 -15.27 -5.18
CA GLY A 163 11.69 -15.32 -6.61
C GLY A 163 11.72 -13.97 -7.35
N LEU A 164 11.93 -12.86 -6.65
CA LEU A 164 12.16 -11.56 -7.29
C LEU A 164 13.61 -11.35 -7.75
N GLY A 165 14.54 -12.18 -7.30
CA GLY A 165 15.95 -12.11 -7.69
C GLY A 165 16.51 -10.71 -7.43
N LEU A 166 17.15 -10.11 -8.44
CA LEU A 166 17.75 -8.77 -8.35
C LEU A 166 16.86 -7.66 -8.92
N SER A 167 15.55 -7.90 -9.01
CA SER A 167 14.60 -6.88 -9.48
C SER A 167 14.55 -5.74 -8.47
N ASP A 168 14.79 -4.53 -8.93
CA ASP A 168 14.78 -3.34 -8.09
C ASP A 168 13.43 -2.63 -8.10
N GLY A 169 12.64 -2.76 -9.16
CA GLY A 169 11.38 -2.04 -9.23
C GLY A 169 11.54 -0.54 -9.49
N GLU A 170 12.66 -0.11 -10.09
CA GLU A 170 12.95 1.31 -10.34
C GLU A 170 12.84 1.69 -11.84
N GLY A 171 12.18 0.83 -12.63
CA GLY A 171 12.05 1.00 -14.08
C GLY A 171 11.24 2.23 -14.47
N THR A 172 10.32 2.65 -13.62
CA THR A 172 9.41 3.77 -13.89
C THR A 172 10.11 5.10 -13.68
N GLU A 173 10.94 5.21 -12.66
CA GLU A 173 11.83 6.34 -12.37
C GLU A 173 12.81 6.54 -13.54
N ARG A 174 13.36 5.44 -14.06
CA ARG A 174 14.17 5.45 -15.29
C ARG A 174 13.38 5.94 -16.49
N LEU A 175 12.14 5.50 -16.66
CA LEU A 175 11.27 5.99 -17.74
C LEU A 175 10.99 7.49 -17.59
N TRP A 176 10.65 7.95 -16.39
CA TRP A 176 10.39 9.36 -16.10
C TRP A 176 11.60 10.24 -16.42
N SER A 177 12.81 9.78 -16.11
CA SER A 177 14.04 10.49 -16.50
C SER A 177 14.13 10.74 -18.02
N ARG A 178 13.63 9.81 -18.84
CA ARG A 178 13.60 9.92 -20.31
C ARG A 178 12.44 10.78 -20.82
N PHE A 179 11.46 11.09 -19.98
CA PHE A 179 10.33 11.97 -20.28
C PHE A 179 10.55 13.42 -19.84
N VAL A 180 11.63 13.72 -19.09
CA VAL A 180 11.92 15.08 -18.60
C VAL A 180 11.87 16.15 -19.69
N GLN A 181 12.30 15.82 -20.91
CA GLN A 181 12.28 16.74 -22.05
C GLN A 181 10.86 17.14 -22.50
N LEU A 182 9.85 16.29 -22.25
CA LEU A 182 8.47 16.56 -22.62
C LEU A 182 7.80 17.56 -21.69
N ILE A 183 8.26 17.68 -20.43
CA ILE A 183 7.63 18.54 -19.41
C ILE A 183 7.46 19.98 -19.90
N GLY A 184 8.48 20.55 -20.52
CA GLY A 184 8.42 21.93 -21.03
C GLY A 184 7.42 22.11 -22.19
N ILE A 185 7.27 21.08 -23.03
CA ILE A 185 6.41 21.07 -24.22
C ILE A 185 4.95 20.84 -23.83
N GLU A 186 4.72 19.96 -22.86
CA GLU A 186 3.38 19.50 -22.49
C GLU A 186 2.61 20.50 -21.63
N ARG A 187 3.31 21.36 -20.87
CA ARG A 187 2.69 22.40 -20.01
C ARG A 187 1.72 23.33 -20.74
N SER A 188 1.92 23.57 -22.03
CA SER A 188 1.07 24.45 -22.86
C SER A 188 0.41 23.70 -24.01
N SER A 189 0.47 22.38 -24.02
CA SER A 189 -0.11 21.54 -25.06
C SER A 189 -1.57 21.20 -24.78
N SER A 190 -2.37 21.04 -25.84
CA SER A 190 -3.70 20.46 -25.70
C SER A 190 -3.63 18.98 -25.29
N ARG A 191 -4.69 18.47 -24.66
CA ARG A 191 -4.79 17.06 -24.27
C ARG A 191 -4.48 16.07 -25.39
N GLN A 192 -4.98 16.32 -26.60
CA GLN A 192 -4.72 15.44 -27.75
C GLN A 192 -3.23 15.40 -28.13
N ARG A 193 -2.57 16.55 -28.08
CA ARG A 193 -1.14 16.66 -28.36
C ARG A 193 -0.30 16.00 -27.27
N HIS A 194 -0.70 16.17 -26.01
CA HIS A 194 -0.09 15.51 -24.85
C HIS A 194 -0.12 13.98 -25.02
N LEU A 195 -1.30 13.41 -25.27
CA LEU A 195 -1.46 11.96 -25.52
C LEU A 195 -0.57 11.48 -26.67
N TRP A 196 -0.56 12.21 -27.78
CA TRP A 196 0.25 11.86 -28.94
C TRP A 196 1.75 11.89 -28.64
N LEU A 197 2.24 12.91 -27.94
CA LEU A 197 3.67 13.06 -27.60
C LEU A 197 4.14 11.94 -26.67
N ILE A 198 3.40 11.68 -25.59
CA ILE A 198 3.71 10.60 -24.65
C ILE A 198 3.73 9.25 -25.37
N ASP A 199 2.69 8.96 -26.16
CA ASP A 199 2.60 7.68 -26.88
C ASP A 199 3.77 7.48 -27.84
N ARG A 200 4.12 8.50 -28.62
CA ARG A 200 5.28 8.44 -29.54
C ARG A 200 6.60 8.28 -28.80
N GLN A 201 6.82 9.04 -27.72
CA GLN A 201 8.04 8.95 -26.94
C GLN A 201 8.16 7.60 -26.22
N ALA A 202 7.08 7.11 -25.61
CA ALA A 202 7.03 5.80 -24.98
C ALA A 202 7.32 4.69 -25.99
N THR A 203 6.73 4.78 -27.19
CA THR A 203 6.97 3.84 -28.29
C THR A 203 8.45 3.84 -28.71
N ALA A 204 9.03 5.01 -28.92
CA ALA A 204 10.43 5.14 -29.32
C ALA A 204 11.39 4.56 -28.26
N ILE A 205 11.15 4.87 -26.98
CA ILE A 205 11.90 4.30 -25.85
C ILE A 205 11.75 2.78 -25.82
N GLY A 206 10.51 2.28 -25.88
CA GLY A 206 10.22 0.85 -25.83
C GLY A 206 10.82 0.07 -27.00
N LEU A 207 10.92 0.67 -28.20
CA LEU A 207 11.59 0.07 -29.34
C LEU A 207 13.11 -0.01 -29.14
N GLY A 208 13.74 1.07 -28.68
CA GLY A 208 15.17 1.07 -28.36
C GLY A 208 15.52 0.02 -27.30
N MET A 209 14.73 -0.04 -26.23
CA MET A 209 14.96 -1.03 -25.16
C MET A 209 14.77 -2.48 -25.61
N ARG A 210 13.87 -2.74 -26.57
CA ARG A 210 13.72 -4.06 -27.19
C ARG A 210 14.90 -4.42 -28.07
N ALA A 211 15.43 -3.45 -28.83
CA ALA A 211 16.62 -3.66 -29.65
C ALA A 211 17.85 -3.98 -28.78
N ASP A 212 17.99 -3.31 -27.65
CA ASP A 212 19.11 -3.48 -26.71
C ASP A 212 18.90 -4.63 -25.71
N LEU A 213 17.78 -5.34 -25.77
CA LEU A 213 17.38 -6.32 -24.74
C LEU A 213 18.41 -7.44 -24.56
N GLY A 214 19.01 -7.92 -25.64
CA GLY A 214 20.03 -8.96 -25.58
C GLY A 214 21.27 -8.51 -24.79
N ASP A 215 21.72 -7.28 -25.00
CA ASP A 215 22.84 -6.68 -24.29
C ASP A 215 22.49 -6.42 -22.82
N TRP A 216 21.25 -5.95 -22.56
CA TRP A 216 20.74 -5.77 -21.21
C TRP A 216 20.74 -7.10 -20.42
N ILE A 217 20.25 -8.20 -21.00
CA ILE A 217 20.25 -9.52 -20.36
C ILE A 217 21.68 -9.98 -20.10
N ARG A 218 22.58 -9.81 -21.07
CA ARG A 218 24.00 -10.18 -20.92
C ARG A 218 24.66 -9.42 -19.78
N GLN A 219 24.41 -8.12 -19.67
CA GLN A 219 24.94 -7.29 -18.58
C GLN A 219 24.35 -7.68 -17.22
N ARG A 220 23.05 -7.94 -17.14
CA ARG A 220 22.40 -8.42 -15.90
C ARG A 220 22.97 -9.77 -15.46
N LEU A 221 23.24 -10.69 -16.37
CA LEU A 221 23.87 -11.97 -16.05
C LEU A 221 25.32 -11.78 -15.56
N LYS A 222 26.13 -10.99 -16.28
CA LYS A 222 27.54 -10.79 -15.94
C LYS A 222 27.70 -10.01 -14.63
N ARG A 223 27.15 -8.80 -14.56
CA ARG A 223 27.36 -7.90 -13.42
C ARG A 223 26.41 -8.20 -12.27
N GLY A 224 25.15 -8.43 -12.58
CA GLY A 224 24.12 -8.68 -11.56
C GLY A 224 24.30 -10.05 -10.92
N VAL A 225 24.31 -11.12 -11.70
CA VAL A 225 24.34 -12.47 -11.13
C VAL A 225 25.75 -12.93 -10.78
N LYS A 226 26.70 -12.91 -11.74
CA LYS A 226 28.03 -13.47 -11.50
C LYS A 226 28.85 -12.61 -10.54
N GLU A 227 29.11 -11.34 -10.88
CA GLU A 227 29.98 -10.47 -10.08
C GLU A 227 29.41 -10.26 -8.66
N GLN A 228 28.12 -9.94 -8.49
CA GLN A 228 27.54 -9.81 -7.14
C GLN A 228 27.44 -11.15 -6.41
N GLY A 229 27.22 -12.25 -7.13
CA GLY A 229 27.20 -13.60 -6.54
C GLY A 229 28.54 -13.94 -5.90
N THR A 230 29.65 -13.72 -6.62
CA THR A 230 31.00 -13.91 -6.09
C THR A 230 31.27 -13.04 -4.88
N THR A 231 30.89 -11.76 -4.91
CA THR A 231 31.04 -10.88 -3.72
C THR A 231 30.19 -11.36 -2.54
N ALA A 232 28.99 -11.88 -2.77
CA ALA A 232 28.15 -12.43 -1.71
C ALA A 232 28.73 -13.73 -1.13
N GLU A 233 29.29 -14.60 -1.97
CA GLU A 233 30.01 -15.81 -1.55
C GLU A 233 31.21 -15.45 -0.68
N GLU A 234 32.03 -14.46 -1.06
CA GLU A 234 33.14 -13.97 -0.23
C GLU A 234 32.70 -13.42 1.14
N VAL A 235 31.49 -12.87 1.24
CA VAL A 235 30.92 -12.46 2.54
C VAL A 235 30.56 -13.68 3.37
N LEU A 236 29.93 -14.68 2.76
CA LEU A 236 29.53 -15.92 3.44
C LEU A 236 30.74 -16.75 3.86
N ASP A 237 31.78 -16.83 3.04
CA ASP A 237 33.02 -17.58 3.34
C ASP A 237 33.79 -16.97 4.52
N ARG A 238 33.65 -15.66 4.76
CA ARG A 238 34.20 -14.99 5.94
C ARG A 238 33.34 -15.19 7.18
N CYS A 239 32.11 -15.65 7.04
CA CYS A 239 31.28 -16.01 8.19
C CYS A 239 31.69 -17.41 8.66
N GLU A 240 32.01 -17.55 9.94
CA GLU A 240 32.35 -18.85 10.56
C GLU A 240 31.11 -19.74 10.81
N LEU A 241 29.94 -19.35 10.28
CA LEU A 241 28.67 -20.03 10.49
C LEU A 241 28.24 -20.75 9.21
N SER A 242 27.61 -21.93 9.37
CA SER A 242 27.06 -22.64 8.23
C SER A 242 25.88 -21.88 7.63
N ILE A 243 25.63 -22.08 6.33
CA ILE A 243 24.46 -21.51 5.64
C ILE A 243 23.16 -21.97 6.31
N GLU A 244 23.11 -23.20 6.80
CA GLU A 244 21.94 -23.74 7.51
C GLU A 244 21.68 -23.00 8.82
N ASP A 245 22.74 -22.68 9.57
CA ASP A 245 22.63 -21.88 10.79
C ASP A 245 22.12 -20.47 10.47
N LEU A 246 22.68 -19.81 9.45
CA LEU A 246 22.25 -18.47 9.03
C LEU A 246 20.77 -18.46 8.60
N GLN A 247 20.32 -19.48 7.86
CA GLN A 247 18.92 -19.60 7.45
C GLN A 247 17.98 -19.84 8.64
N ARG A 248 18.42 -20.64 9.63
CA ARG A 248 17.68 -20.88 10.86
C ARG A 248 17.55 -19.60 11.69
N GLU A 249 18.65 -18.89 11.93
CA GLU A 249 18.66 -17.62 12.66
C GLU A 249 17.80 -16.57 11.95
N TRP A 250 17.90 -16.47 10.61
CA TRP A 250 17.04 -15.59 9.82
C TRP A 250 15.56 -15.92 9.97
N SER A 251 15.20 -17.21 9.96
CA SER A 251 13.80 -17.65 10.13
C SER A 251 13.27 -17.32 11.53
N GLN A 252 14.10 -17.51 12.57
CA GLN A 252 13.75 -17.13 13.95
C GLN A 252 13.58 -15.61 14.09
N GLN A 253 14.49 -14.83 13.50
CA GLN A 253 14.41 -13.37 13.48
C GLN A 253 13.13 -12.88 12.80
N ARG A 254 12.80 -13.43 11.62
CA ARG A 254 11.55 -13.07 10.94
C ARG A 254 10.32 -13.41 11.78
N THR A 255 10.31 -14.59 12.38
CA THR A 255 9.18 -15.03 13.22
C THR A 255 8.99 -14.11 14.42
N SER A 256 10.08 -13.75 15.11
CA SER A 256 10.00 -12.87 16.28
C SER A 256 9.59 -11.44 15.91
N GLN A 257 10.13 -10.89 14.82
CA GLN A 257 9.90 -9.50 14.41
C GLN A 257 8.56 -9.29 13.68
N LEU A 258 7.99 -10.34 13.07
CA LEU A 258 6.63 -10.31 12.53
C LEU A 258 5.56 -10.66 13.58
N SER A 259 5.97 -11.08 14.79
CA SER A 259 5.01 -11.43 15.83
C SER A 259 4.23 -10.19 16.31
N VAL A 260 2.93 -10.39 16.51
CA VAL A 260 1.99 -9.34 16.96
C VAL A 260 2.42 -8.72 18.29
N HIS A 261 3.14 -9.47 19.14
CA HIS A 261 3.65 -9.01 20.43
C HIS A 261 4.55 -7.77 20.34
N VAL A 262 5.30 -7.59 19.25
CA VAL A 262 6.17 -6.42 19.05
C VAL A 262 5.35 -5.13 18.87
N TYR A 263 4.15 -5.23 18.29
CA TYR A 263 3.26 -4.10 17.98
C TYR A 263 2.14 -3.90 19.00
N THR A 264 1.95 -4.86 19.90
CA THR A 264 0.89 -4.83 20.93
C THR A 264 0.94 -3.57 21.80
N PRO A 265 2.11 -3.05 22.25
CA PRO A 265 2.15 -1.80 23.02
C PRO A 265 1.71 -0.57 22.22
N ALA A 266 2.06 -0.48 20.93
CA ALA A 266 1.67 0.64 20.08
C ALA A 266 0.17 0.61 19.75
N ARG A 267 -0.39 -0.59 19.50
CA ARG A 267 -1.83 -0.76 19.30
C ARG A 267 -2.62 -0.43 20.55
N LEU A 268 -2.22 -0.97 21.71
CA LEU A 268 -2.86 -0.67 23.00
C LEU A 268 -2.80 0.82 23.30
N LYS A 269 -1.66 1.48 23.06
CA LYS A 269 -1.54 2.93 23.22
C LYS A 269 -2.50 3.69 22.31
N LYS A 270 -2.62 3.32 21.03
CA LYS A 270 -3.55 3.98 20.08
C LYS A 270 -5.01 3.77 20.47
N GLU A 271 -5.39 2.56 20.87
CA GLU A 271 -6.74 2.27 21.36
C GLU A 271 -7.02 3.05 22.66
N LEU A 272 -6.06 3.11 23.59
CA LEU A 272 -6.14 3.93 24.81
C LEU A 272 -6.29 5.42 24.51
N ASP A 273 -5.44 5.99 23.64
CA ASP A 273 -5.50 7.39 23.23
C ASP A 273 -6.87 7.73 22.60
N THR A 274 -7.44 6.79 21.83
CA THR A 274 -8.78 6.95 21.23
C THR A 274 -9.88 6.94 22.29
N VAL A 275 -9.79 6.02 23.27
CA VAL A 275 -10.74 5.95 24.39
C VAL A 275 -10.65 7.22 25.25
N LEU A 276 -9.44 7.73 25.52
CA LEU A 276 -9.23 8.98 26.24
C LEU A 276 -9.79 10.19 25.49
N ALA A 277 -9.66 10.24 24.15
CA ALA A 277 -10.26 11.29 23.34
C ALA A 277 -11.80 11.25 23.39
N LEU A 278 -12.39 10.05 23.28
CA LEU A 278 -13.85 9.88 23.43
C LEU A 278 -14.34 10.30 24.82
N GLN A 279 -13.56 10.03 25.87
CA GLN A 279 -13.86 10.48 27.22
C GLN A 279 -13.88 12.01 27.30
N ALA A 280 -12.87 12.70 26.74
CA ALA A 280 -12.81 14.16 26.73
C ALA A 280 -13.98 14.81 25.95
N ASP A 281 -14.39 14.22 24.82
CA ASP A 281 -15.54 14.67 24.05
C ASP A 281 -16.86 14.50 24.82
N LEU A 282 -16.99 13.39 25.56
CA LEU A 282 -18.13 13.14 26.43
C LEU A 282 -18.16 14.12 27.60
N ASP A 283 -17.04 14.36 28.30
CA ASP A 283 -16.95 15.32 29.40
C ASP A 283 -17.32 16.75 28.94
N THR A 284 -16.90 17.12 27.72
CA THR A 284 -17.28 18.38 27.07
C THR A 284 -18.79 18.43 26.81
N SER A 285 -19.36 17.32 26.32
CA SER A 285 -20.80 17.20 26.06
C SER A 285 -21.61 17.28 27.37
N ASP A 286 -21.15 16.67 28.46
CA ASP A 286 -21.80 16.76 29.76
C ASP A 286 -21.80 18.19 30.28
N THR A 287 -20.65 18.89 30.19
CA THR A 287 -20.55 20.30 30.56
C THR A 287 -21.54 21.17 29.78
N ALA A 288 -21.70 20.90 28.48
CA ALA A 288 -22.67 21.60 27.63
C ALA A 288 -24.13 21.29 28.01
N LEU A 289 -24.44 20.03 28.33
CA LEU A 289 -25.77 19.61 28.81
C LEU A 289 -26.12 20.25 30.16
N GLN A 290 -25.17 20.29 31.09
CA GLN A 290 -25.32 20.95 32.39
C GLN A 290 -25.53 22.46 32.24
N SER A 291 -24.77 23.12 31.36
CA SER A 291 -24.95 24.55 31.05
C SER A 291 -26.35 24.82 30.46
N THR A 292 -26.77 24.00 29.51
CA THR A 292 -28.11 24.10 28.89
C THR A 292 -29.21 23.91 29.92
N ARG A 293 -29.05 22.94 30.83
CA ARG A 293 -29.97 22.74 31.95
C ARG A 293 -30.05 23.96 32.86
N ALA A 294 -28.90 24.52 33.24
CA ALA A 294 -28.84 25.71 34.10
C ALA A 294 -29.45 26.96 33.44
N MET A 295 -29.38 27.08 32.11
CA MET A 295 -30.07 28.14 31.37
C MET A 295 -31.59 27.94 31.34
N LEU A 296 -32.04 26.70 31.15
CA LEU A 296 -33.46 26.36 31.13
C LEU A 296 -34.10 26.46 32.51
N GLU A 297 -33.37 26.18 33.60
CA GLU A 297 -33.84 26.40 34.97
C GLU A 297 -34.05 27.90 35.30
N LYS A 298 -33.40 28.81 34.56
CA LYS A 298 -33.55 30.26 34.70
C LYS A 298 -34.62 30.87 33.78
N GLY A 299 -35.17 30.09 32.85
CA GLY A 299 -36.20 30.52 31.90
C GLY A 299 -37.48 29.68 32.02
N ALA A 300 -38.59 30.15 31.44
CA ALA A 300 -39.79 29.31 31.29
C ALA A 300 -39.60 28.38 30.08
N ALA A 301 -38.95 27.23 30.28
CA ALA A 301 -38.78 26.20 29.25
C ALA A 301 -40.10 25.46 28.99
N SER A 302 -40.37 25.07 27.74
CA SER A 302 -41.52 24.19 27.43
C SER A 302 -41.26 22.76 27.91
N GLN A 303 -42.33 21.99 28.08
CA GLN A 303 -42.20 20.59 28.50
C GLN A 303 -41.45 19.75 27.44
N ASP A 304 -41.68 20.03 26.15
CA ASP A 304 -41.00 19.36 25.05
C ASP A 304 -39.48 19.59 25.07
N THR A 305 -39.00 20.78 25.45
CA THR A 305 -37.55 21.05 25.56
C THR A 305 -36.92 20.34 26.75
N LEU A 306 -37.65 20.18 27.86
CA LEU A 306 -37.19 19.39 29.01
C LEU A 306 -37.12 17.89 28.68
N GLU A 307 -38.11 17.36 27.95
CA GLU A 307 -38.12 15.96 27.51
C GLU A 307 -36.98 15.65 26.53
N ALA A 308 -36.70 16.57 25.60
CA ALA A 308 -35.58 16.46 24.66
C ALA A 308 -34.22 16.49 25.39
N LEU A 309 -34.07 17.35 26.40
CA LEU A 309 -32.84 17.42 27.21
C LEU A 309 -32.61 16.13 28.00
N GLU A 310 -33.65 15.58 28.61
CA GLU A 310 -33.59 14.30 29.33
C GLU A 310 -33.28 13.13 28.37
N ALA A 311 -33.78 13.17 27.13
CA ALA A 311 -33.41 12.19 26.11
C ALA A 311 -31.92 12.27 25.73
N LEU A 312 -31.38 13.48 25.56
CA LEU A 312 -29.96 13.71 25.30
C LEU A 312 -29.09 13.21 26.46
N LYS A 313 -29.50 13.48 27.71
CA LYS A 313 -28.80 13.02 28.91
C LYS A 313 -28.74 11.50 29.00
N ARG A 314 -29.87 10.80 28.79
CA ARG A 314 -29.88 9.33 28.72
C ARG A 314 -28.98 8.79 27.60
N GLY A 315 -28.93 9.48 26.47
CA GLY A 315 -28.03 9.14 25.36
C GLY A 315 -26.56 9.25 25.76
N HIS A 316 -26.21 10.35 26.44
CA HIS A 316 -24.89 10.60 26.99
C HIS A 316 -24.48 9.54 28.01
N ASP A 317 -25.31 9.25 29.02
CA ASP A 317 -25.05 8.23 30.05
C ASP A 317 -24.80 6.84 29.43
N ARG A 318 -25.56 6.51 28.38
CA ARG A 318 -25.38 5.26 27.63
C ARG A 318 -24.05 5.22 26.87
N LEU A 319 -23.58 6.35 26.35
CA LEU A 319 -22.30 6.43 25.66
C LEU A 319 -21.14 6.35 26.67
N MET A 320 -21.25 7.04 27.81
CA MET A 320 -20.30 6.93 28.92
C MET A 320 -20.10 5.49 29.37
N GLY A 321 -21.18 4.77 29.67
CA GLY A 321 -21.08 3.36 30.07
C GLY A 321 -20.46 2.45 28.99
N LYS A 322 -20.55 2.81 27.70
CA LYS A 322 -19.86 2.08 26.63
C LYS A 322 -18.37 2.41 26.57
N VAL A 323 -17.98 3.66 26.80
CA VAL A 323 -16.57 4.07 26.83
C VAL A 323 -15.85 3.45 28.03
N GLU A 324 -16.48 3.40 29.21
CA GLU A 324 -15.95 2.70 30.39
C GLU A 324 -15.78 1.19 30.13
N ALA A 325 -16.77 0.55 29.49
CA ALA A 325 -16.66 -0.85 29.11
C ALA A 325 -15.53 -1.10 28.09
N LEU A 326 -15.33 -0.18 27.14
CA LEU A 326 -14.20 -0.24 26.21
C LEU A 326 -12.86 -0.10 26.93
N TYR A 327 -12.74 0.88 27.84
CA TYR A 327 -11.54 1.06 28.66
C TYR A 327 -11.21 -0.20 29.47
N ALA A 328 -12.21 -0.80 30.14
CA ALA A 328 -12.03 -2.04 30.90
C ALA A 328 -11.65 -3.23 30.01
N SER A 329 -12.12 -3.28 28.77
CA SER A 329 -11.81 -4.35 27.82
C SER A 329 -10.36 -4.32 27.29
N LEU A 330 -9.67 -3.18 27.42
CA LEU A 330 -8.26 -3.05 27.02
C LEU A 330 -7.30 -3.81 27.96
N ASN A 331 -7.79 -4.32 29.09
CA ASN A 331 -7.08 -5.20 30.02
C ASN A 331 -5.66 -4.71 30.37
N ILE A 332 -5.52 -3.40 30.55
CA ILE A 332 -4.29 -2.75 31.00
C ILE A 332 -4.13 -3.15 32.48
N HIS A 333 -3.40 -4.23 32.73
CA HIS A 333 -2.87 -4.49 34.06
C HIS A 333 -1.60 -3.65 34.21
N ASP A 334 -1.54 -2.91 35.32
CA ASP A 334 -0.41 -2.03 35.69
C ASP A 334 0.96 -2.71 35.61
#